data_AF-A0ABD2JT44-F1
#
_entry.id   AF-A0ABD2JT44-F1
#
_cell.length_a   1.000
_cell.length_b   1.000
_cell.length_c   1.000
_cell.angle_alpha   90.00
_cell.angle_beta   90.00
_cell.angle_gamma   90.00
#
_symmetry.space_group_name_H-M   'P 1'
#
loop_
_entity.id
_entity.type
_entity.pdbx_description
1 polymer ?
#
loop_
_entity_poly.entity_id
_entity_poly.type
_entity_poly.pdbx_seq_one_letter_code
_entity_poly.pdbx_strand_id
1 'polypeptide(L)' 'MHSFKLFASLFLVLCVVSLVVCQKPADACNPLIDHGTGTLALTRWGWNARDCVEFIYRGQGGNTNNFPSKELCEQVCKP' A
#
# COMPACT_ATOMS: atom_id res chain seq x y z
N MET A 1 6.08 6.72 -44.68
CA MET A 1 6.56 6.21 -43.36
C MET A 1 5.94 6.98 -42.19
N HIS A 2 4.61 7.20 -42.17
CA HIS A 2 3.89 7.87 -41.08
C HIS A 2 2.89 6.98 -40.33
N SER A 3 2.71 5.72 -40.75
CA SER A 3 1.73 4.80 -40.16
C SER A 3 2.24 4.09 -38.89
N PHE A 4 3.56 4.06 -38.64
CA PHE A 4 4.15 3.42 -37.45
C PHE A 4 4.04 4.25 -36.15
N LYS A 5 3.74 5.55 -36.24
CA LYS A 5 3.68 6.44 -35.06
C LYS A 5 2.39 6.30 -34.24
N LEU A 6 1.28 5.89 -34.88
CA LEU A 6 0.00 5.67 -34.16
C LEU A 6 0.03 4.42 -33.28
N PHE A 7 0.63 3.32 -33.76
CA PHE A 7 0.72 2.07 -33.00
C PHE A 7 1.65 2.19 -31.79
N ALA A 8 2.80 2.84 -31.95
CA ALA A 8 3.73 3.10 -30.85
C ALA A 8 3.10 3.95 -29.73
N SER A 9 2.26 4.93 -30.09
CA SER A 9 1.55 5.77 -29.12
C SER A 9 0.46 5.01 -28.34
N LEU A 10 -0.18 3.98 -28.92
CA LEU A 10 -1.19 3.17 -28.24
C LEU A 10 -0.57 2.16 -27.25
N PHE A 11 0.59 1.59 -27.60
CA PHE A 11 1.37 0.75 -26.67
C PHE A 11 1.96 1.54 -25.50
N LEU A 12 2.37 2.79 -25.75
CA LEU A 12 2.81 3.69 -24.68
C LEU A 12 1.67 3.99 -23.69
N VAL A 13 0.45 4.18 -24.22
CA VAL A 13 -0.78 4.41 -23.44
C VAL A 13 -1.18 3.16 -22.64
N LEU A 14 -1.10 1.95 -23.20
CA LEU A 14 -1.37 0.69 -22.48
C LEU A 14 -0.36 0.43 -21.36
N CYS A 15 0.91 0.80 -21.56
CA CYS A 15 1.93 0.70 -20.52
C CYS A 15 1.64 1.68 -19.37
N VAL A 16 1.30 2.95 -19.65
CA VAL A 16 0.90 3.88 -18.56
C VAL A 16 -0.43 3.51 -17.90
N VAL A 17 -1.37 2.89 -18.61
CA VAL A 17 -2.63 2.38 -18.02
C VAL A 17 -2.37 1.12 -17.16
N SER A 18 -1.35 0.32 -17.48
CA SER A 18 -0.93 -0.86 -16.70
C SER A 18 0.02 -0.53 -15.54
N LEU A 19 0.75 0.58 -15.63
CA LEU A 19 1.61 1.11 -14.55
C LEU A 19 0.80 1.83 -13.46
N VAL A 20 -0.46 2.18 -13.74
CA VAL A 20 -1.44 2.68 -12.75
C VAL A 20 -2.31 1.53 -12.21
N VAL A 21 -1.83 0.29 -12.29
CA VAL A 21 -2.42 -0.83 -11.56
C VAL A 21 -1.73 -0.94 -10.21
N CYS A 22 -2.51 -0.71 -9.16
CA CYS A 22 -2.19 -0.81 -7.74
C CYS A 22 -1.27 -2.00 -7.44
N GLN A 23 0.05 -1.83 -7.46
CA GLN A 23 0.96 -2.83 -6.95
C GLN A 23 0.63 -2.95 -5.46
N LYS A 24 0.00 -4.07 -5.04
CA LYS A 24 -0.17 -4.38 -3.60
C LYS A 24 1.20 -4.15 -2.96
N PRO A 25 1.36 -3.21 -2.00
CA PRO A 25 2.65 -3.04 -1.35
C PRO A 25 2.87 -4.28 -0.49
N ALA A 26 3.49 -5.32 -1.07
CA ALA A 26 3.98 -6.47 -0.34
C ALA A 26 4.87 -6.02 0.84
N ASP A 27 5.54 -4.88 0.66
CA ASP A 27 6.34 -4.20 1.68
C ASP A 27 5.53 -3.69 2.88
N ALA A 28 4.21 -3.51 2.77
CA ALA A 28 3.36 -3.07 3.89
C ALA A 28 2.78 -4.24 4.70
N CYS A 29 2.73 -5.45 4.14
CA CYS A 29 2.07 -6.60 4.77
C CYS A 29 3.05 -7.61 5.39
N ASN A 30 4.34 -7.51 5.05
CA ASN A 30 5.38 -8.40 5.56
C ASN A 30 6.01 -7.94 6.88
N PRO A 31 6.27 -6.63 7.11
CA PRO A 31 6.84 -6.19 8.37
C PRO A 31 5.90 -6.46 9.55
N LEU A 32 6.48 -6.70 10.72
CA LEU A 32 5.72 -6.77 11.98
C LEU A 32 5.08 -5.42 12.30
N ILE A 33 4.01 -5.41 13.08
CA ILE A 33 3.41 -4.17 13.57
C ILE A 33 4.43 -3.42 14.44
N ASP A 34 4.67 -2.16 14.12
CA ASP A 34 5.56 -1.27 14.86
C ASP A 34 4.78 -0.09 15.44
N HIS A 35 4.76 -0.01 16.78
CA HIS A 35 4.12 1.06 17.52
C HIS A 35 4.82 2.42 17.34
N GLY A 36 6.03 2.43 16.79
CA GLY A 36 6.84 3.62 16.64
C GLY A 36 7.25 4.23 17.99
N THR A 37 7.58 5.51 17.97
CA THR A 37 8.00 6.29 19.13
C THR A 37 7.17 7.57 19.25
N GLY A 38 7.31 8.27 20.38
CA GLY A 38 6.55 9.49 20.69
C GLY A 38 5.51 9.32 21.79
N THR A 39 4.70 10.37 21.96
CA THR A 39 3.73 10.52 23.06
C THR A 39 2.28 10.47 22.61
N LEU A 40 2.01 10.36 21.30
CA LEU A 40 0.64 10.25 20.80
C LEU A 40 0.08 8.85 21.02
N ALA A 41 -1.24 8.74 21.02
CA ALA A 41 -1.95 7.46 21.02
C ALA A 41 -2.91 7.46 19.83
N LEU A 42 -2.40 7.10 18.65
CA LEU A 42 -3.19 7.08 17.42
C LEU A 42 -3.65 5.66 17.14
N THR A 43 -4.96 5.45 17.07
CA THR A 43 -5.54 4.18 16.61
C THR A 43 -5.21 3.97 15.12
N ARG A 44 -4.56 2.84 14.82
CA ARG A 44 -4.17 2.42 13.46
C ARG A 44 -4.44 0.93 13.28
N TRP A 45 -4.37 0.46 12.05
CA TRP A 45 -4.59 -0.93 11.66
C TRP A 45 -3.32 -1.51 11.05
N GLY A 46 -3.00 -2.75 11.38
CA GLY A 46 -1.86 -3.48 10.81
C GLY A 46 -2.20 -4.94 10.56
N TRP A 47 -1.56 -5.54 9.56
CA TRP A 47 -1.73 -6.93 9.17
C TRP A 47 -0.88 -7.86 10.03
N ASN A 48 -1.48 -8.91 10.61
CA ASN A 48 -0.78 -9.89 11.46
C ASN A 48 -0.54 -11.25 10.77
N ALA A 49 -0.45 -11.27 9.44
CA ALA A 49 -0.44 -12.48 8.58
C ALA A 49 -1.77 -13.24 8.49
N ARG A 50 -2.80 -12.87 9.26
CA ARG A 50 -4.13 -13.48 9.23
C ARG A 50 -5.25 -12.46 9.03
N ASP A 51 -5.20 -11.37 9.79
CA ASP A 51 -6.23 -10.34 9.87
C ASP A 51 -5.60 -8.95 10.03
N CYS A 52 -6.38 -7.92 9.70
CA CYS A 52 -6.09 -6.54 10.07
C CYS A 52 -6.55 -6.28 11.50
N VAL A 53 -5.60 -5.98 12.38
CA VAL A 53 -5.82 -5.74 13.80
C VAL A 53 -5.53 -4.30 14.17
N GLU A 54 -6.27 -3.79 15.15
CA GLU A 54 -6.06 -2.45 15.70
C GLU A 54 -4.79 -2.42 16.58
N PHE A 55 -4.00 -1.35 16.48
CA PHE A 55 -2.88 -1.07 17.36
C PHE A 55 -2.69 0.43 17.60
N ILE A 56 -1.92 0.79 18.63
CA ILE A 56 -1.60 2.18 18.95
C ILE A 56 -0.27 2.58 18.30
N TYR A 57 -0.32 3.54 17.37
CA TYR A 57 0.86 4.20 16.83
C TYR A 57 1.20 5.47 17.61
N ARG A 58 2.47 5.60 18.01
CA ARG A 58 2.96 6.68 18.88
C ARG A 58 3.25 8.00 18.16
N GLY A 59 3.10 8.02 16.84
CA GLY A 59 3.16 9.23 16.01
C GLY A 59 4.47 9.46 15.28
N GLN A 60 5.56 8.76 15.63
CA GLN A 60 6.87 8.87 14.98
C GLN A 60 7.46 7.50 14.65
N GLY A 61 8.27 7.43 13.59
CA GLY A 61 8.90 6.17 13.16
C GLY A 61 7.88 5.15 12.67
N GLY A 62 8.03 3.90 13.11
CA GLY A 62 7.19 2.80 12.64
C GLY A 62 7.64 2.26 11.29
N ASN A 63 6.75 1.48 10.66
CA ASN A 63 6.93 0.97 9.32
C ASN A 63 5.62 1.10 8.50
N THR A 64 5.65 0.56 7.29
CA THR A 64 4.56 0.61 6.30
C THR A 64 3.33 -0.22 6.67
N ASN A 65 3.43 -1.13 7.64
CA ASN A 65 2.30 -1.90 8.18
C ASN A 65 1.48 -1.06 9.16
N ASN A 66 0.94 0.06 8.68
CA ASN A 66 0.28 1.09 9.47
C ASN A 66 -0.77 1.84 8.63
N PHE A 67 -2.04 1.47 8.80
CA PHE A 67 -3.15 1.98 8.02
C PHE A 67 -4.13 2.79 8.87
N PRO A 68 -4.78 3.84 8.32
CA PRO A 68 -5.78 4.65 9.02
C PRO A 68 -7.12 3.94 9.24
N SER A 69 -7.43 2.88 8.49
CA SER A 69 -8.67 2.13 8.63
C SER A 69 -8.47 0.63 8.40
N LYS A 70 -9.41 -0.17 8.93
CA LYS A 70 -9.43 -1.63 8.72
C LYS A 70 -9.59 -1.97 7.25
N GLU A 71 -10.50 -1.28 6.57
CA GLU A 71 -10.84 -1.51 5.16
C GLU A 71 -9.62 -1.29 4.27
N LEU A 72 -8.83 -0.24 4.51
CA LEU A 72 -7.62 0.02 3.73
C LEU A 72 -6.54 -1.03 3.99
N CYS A 73 -6.36 -1.45 5.24
CA CYS A 73 -5.47 -2.57 5.57
C CYS A 73 -5.90 -3.85 4.84
N GLU A 74 -7.20 -4.19 4.86
CA GLU A 74 -7.73 -5.39 4.22
C GLU A 74 -7.62 -5.32 2.70
N GLN A 75 -7.93 -4.17 2.09
CA GLN A 75 -7.77 -3.95 0.64
C GLN A 75 -6.31 -4.16 0.19
N VAL A 76 -5.35 -3.80 1.04
CA VAL A 76 -3.92 -3.88 0.75
C VAL A 76 -3.36 -5.29 1.00
N CYS A 77 -3.68 -5.89 2.16
CA CYS A 77 -3.00 -7.10 2.65
C CYS A 77 -3.82 -8.38 2.56
N LYS A 78 -5.14 -8.30 2.42
CA LYS A 78 -5.96 -9.51 2.27
C LYS A 78 -5.70 -10.12 0.89
N PRO A 79 -5.50 -11.45 0.80
CA PRO A 79 -5.28 -12.15 -0.46
C PRO A 79 -6.37 -11.87 -1.49
#